data_AF-A0A067BQC2-F1
#
_entry.id   AF-A0A067BQC2-F1
#
_cell.length_a   1.000
_cell.length_b   1.000
_cell.length_c   1.000
_cell.angle_alpha   90.00
_cell.angle_beta   90.00
_cell.angle_gamma   90.00
#
_symmetry.space_group_name_H-M   'P 1'
#
loop_
_entity.id
_entity.type
_entity.pdbx_description
1 polymer ?
#
loop_
_entity_poly.entity_id
_entity_poly.type
_entity_poly.pdbx_seq_one_letter_code
_entity_poly.pdbx_strand_id
1 'polypeptide(L)'
;MGMGDYLSTQAETDLINHERSRELWEMENFPEGEKAEMIELYEAKGISSEDAKIVVDTLSKLKLMPVDDDENPFIGGLITFGSFVLFGA
;
A
#
# COMPACT_ATOMS: atom_id res chain seq x y z
N MET A 1 23.15 2.03 -19.04
CA MET A 1 21.89 1.49 -18.53
C MET A 1 22.17 0.08 -18.05
N GLY A 2 22.30 -0.12 -16.75
CA GLY A 2 22.86 -1.36 -16.18
C GLY A 2 23.05 -1.29 -14.67
N MET A 3 24.12 -0.63 -14.20
CA MET A 3 24.36 -0.49 -12.75
C MET A 3 23.53 0.63 -12.11
N GLY A 4 23.33 1.76 -12.80
CA GLY A 4 22.54 2.87 -12.27
C GLY A 4 21.06 2.51 -12.07
N ASP A 5 20.47 1.81 -13.05
CA ASP A 5 19.08 1.38 -13.00
C ASP A 5 18.88 0.32 -11.90
N TYR A 6 19.80 -0.63 -11.77
CA TYR A 6 19.76 -1.65 -10.70
C TYR A 6 19.86 -1.04 -9.30
N LEU A 7 20.81 -0.12 -9.08
CA LEU A 7 20.95 0.58 -7.80
C LEU A 7 19.73 1.46 -7.49
N SER A 8 19.13 2.08 -8.52
CA SER A 8 17.91 2.85 -8.37
C SER A 8 16.74 1.96 -7.93
N THR A 9 16.52 0.81 -8.60
CA THR A 9 15.48 -0.14 -8.22
C THR A 9 15.70 -0.73 -6.83
N GLN A 10 16.96 -1.01 -6.46
CA GLN A 10 17.29 -1.48 -5.12
C GLN A 10 16.97 -0.42 -4.06
N ALA A 11 17.38 0.84 -4.27
CA ALA A 11 17.10 1.92 -3.34
C ALA A 11 15.59 2.18 -3.17
N GLU A 12 14.82 2.09 -4.25
CA GLU A 12 13.35 2.18 -4.21
C GLU A 12 12.75 1.02 -3.41
N THR A 13 13.23 -0.21 -3.64
CA THR A 13 12.80 -1.41 -2.91
C THR A 13 13.10 -1.28 -1.41
N ASP A 14 14.29 -0.80 -1.06
CA ASP A 14 14.70 -0.60 0.34
C ASP A 14 13.85 0.47 1.02
N LEU A 15 13.51 1.56 0.31
CA LEU A 15 12.62 2.60 0.82
C LEU A 15 11.22 2.05 1.09
N ILE A 16 10.64 1.32 0.14
CA ILE A 16 9.31 0.69 0.29
C ILE A 16 9.30 -0.26 1.50
N ASN A 17 10.33 -1.10 1.63
CA ASN A 17 10.43 -2.03 2.76
C ASN A 17 10.58 -1.30 4.10
N HIS A 18 11.31 -0.19 4.12
CA HIS A 18 11.48 0.64 5.32
C HIS A 18 10.16 1.32 5.71
N GLU A 19 9.44 1.92 4.76
CA GLU A 19 8.14 2.53 5.00
C GLU A 19 7.12 1.50 5.50
N ARG A 20 7.06 0.33 4.85
CA ARG A 20 6.22 -0.80 5.29
C ARG A 20 6.50 -1.20 6.73
N SER A 21 7.78 -1.33 7.09
CA SER A 21 8.17 -1.73 8.45
C SER A 21 7.76 -0.69 9.49
N ARG A 22 7.75 0.59 9.11
CA ARG A 22 7.29 1.68 9.96
C ARG A 22 5.78 1.62 10.15
N GLU A 23 5.01 1.52 9.06
CA GLU A 23 3.54 1.45 9.12
C GLU A 23 3.05 0.23 9.90
N LEU A 24 3.69 -0.94 9.72
CA LEU A 24 3.39 -2.14 10.52
C LEU A 24 3.59 -1.89 12.01
N TRP A 25 4.67 -1.19 12.37
CA TRP A 25 4.92 -0.83 13.77
C TRP A 25 3.89 0.18 14.28
N GLU A 26 3.52 1.19 13.47
CA GLU A 26 2.52 2.21 13.81
C GLU A 26 1.13 1.58 14.01
N MET A 27 0.76 0.61 13.18
CA MET A 27 -0.49 -0.16 13.32
C MET A 27 -0.56 -0.97 14.62
N GLU A 28 0.57 -1.54 15.07
CA GLU A 28 0.63 -2.30 16.31
C GLU A 28 0.70 -1.41 17.56
N ASN A 29 1.43 -0.29 17.49
CA ASN A 29 1.79 0.52 18.66
C ASN A 29 0.96 1.80 18.79
N PHE A 30 0.44 2.33 17.69
CA PHE A 30 -0.31 3.58 17.65
C PHE A 30 -1.55 3.53 16.72
N PRO A 31 -2.47 2.56 16.91
CA PRO A 31 -3.64 2.38 16.05
C PRO A 31 -4.62 3.55 16.06
N GLU A 32 -4.58 4.43 17.07
CA GLU A 32 -5.43 5.64 17.09
C GLU A 32 -4.93 6.71 16.12
N GLY A 33 -3.60 6.82 15.93
CA GLY A 33 -3.01 7.72 14.95
C GLY A 33 -3.34 7.32 13.52
N GLU A 34 -3.14 6.03 13.22
CA GLU A 34 -3.47 5.45 11.91
C GLU A 34 -4.94 5.66 11.51
N LYS A 35 -5.86 5.56 12.49
CA LYS A 35 -7.27 5.89 12.25
C LYS A 35 -7.47 7.35 11.90
N ALA A 36 -6.79 8.26 12.58
CA ALA A 36 -6.91 9.69 12.32
C ALA A 36 -6.40 10.03 10.91
N GLU A 37 -5.24 9.49 10.52
CA GLU A 37 -4.69 9.66 9.17
C GLU A 37 -5.63 9.10 8.11
N MET A 38 -6.24 7.92 8.35
CA MET A 38 -7.23 7.36 7.44
C MET A 38 -8.49 8.23 7.31
N ILE A 39 -8.96 8.84 8.39
CA ILE A 39 -10.10 9.77 8.35
C ILE A 39 -9.72 11.00 7.52
N GLU A 40 -8.56 11.60 7.74
CA GLU A 40 -8.08 12.76 6.97
C GLU A 40 -7.95 12.44 5.48
N LEU A 41 -7.46 11.24 5.13
CA LEU A 41 -7.37 10.79 3.74
C LEU A 41 -8.74 10.64 3.08
N TYR A 42 -9.73 10.11 3.79
CA TYR A 42 -11.10 10.00 3.27
C TYR A 42 -11.78 11.36 3.14
N GLU A 43 -11.57 12.26 4.10
CA GLU A 43 -12.03 13.65 4.03
C GLU A 43 -11.42 14.38 2.84
N ALA A 44 -10.11 14.21 2.59
CA ALA A 44 -9.43 14.78 1.42
C ALA A 44 -9.98 14.24 0.09
N LYS A 45 -10.53 13.01 0.10
CA LYS A 45 -11.24 12.41 -1.05
C LYS A 45 -12.70 12.88 -1.17
N GLY A 46 -13.18 13.73 -0.26
CA GLY A 46 -14.53 14.31 -0.28
C GLY A 46 -15.58 13.52 0.49
N ILE A 47 -15.18 12.55 1.30
CA ILE A 47 -16.09 11.82 2.20
C ILE A 47 -16.36 12.70 3.42
N SER A 48 -17.60 12.68 3.94
CA SER A 48 -17.93 13.44 5.14
C SER A 48 -17.17 12.89 6.36
N SER A 49 -16.81 13.77 7.30
CA SER A 49 -16.11 13.36 8.53
C SER A 49 -16.84 12.29 9.33
N GLU A 50 -18.17 12.28 9.29
CA GLU A 50 -19.01 11.30 9.98
C GLU A 50 -18.91 9.93 9.30
N ASP A 51 -19.07 9.90 7.97
CA ASP A 51 -18.96 8.66 7.18
C ASP A 51 -17.54 8.09 7.24
N ALA A 52 -16.51 8.95 7.15
CA ALA A 52 -15.11 8.54 7.24
C ALA A 52 -14.80 7.84 8.56
N LYS A 53 -15.29 8.41 9.69
CA LYS A 53 -15.15 7.78 11.02
C LYS A 53 -15.83 6.42 11.10
N ILE A 54 -17.06 6.30 10.57
CA ILE A 54 -17.81 5.04 10.59
C ILE A 54 -17.06 3.97 9.78
N VAL A 55 -16.59 4.31 8.58
CA VAL A 55 -15.84 3.39 7.71
C VAL A 55 -14.55 2.94 8.40
N VAL A 56 -13.74 3.88 8.90
CA VAL A 56 -12.45 3.58 9.54
C VAL A 56 -12.62 2.75 10.81
N ASP A 57 -13.60 3.06 11.65
CA ASP A 57 -13.87 2.26 12.85
C ASP A 57 -14.32 0.83 12.51
N THR A 58 -15.12 0.68 11.45
CA THR A 58 -15.56 -0.63 10.96
C THR A 58 -14.39 -1.43 10.39
N LEU A 59 -13.54 -0.82 9.55
CA LEU A 59 -12.34 -1.46 9.00
C LEU A 59 -11.36 -1.89 10.11
N SER A 60 -11.18 -1.04 11.12
CA SER A 60 -10.37 -1.35 12.30
C SER A 60 -10.84 -2.59 13.03
N LYS A 61 -12.15 -2.68 13.31
CA LYS A 61 -12.74 -3.83 14.01
C LYS A 61 -12.58 -5.13 13.25
N LEU A 62 -12.67 -5.06 11.92
CA LEU A 62 -12.51 -6.21 11.03
C LEU A 62 -11.05 -6.56 10.75
N LYS A 63 -10.08 -5.76 11.23
CA LYS A 63 -8.66 -5.86 10.87
C LYS A 63 -8.44 -5.84 9.35
N LEU A 64 -9.25 -5.06 8.65
CA LEU A 64 -9.20 -4.85 7.20
C LEU A 64 -8.60 -3.49 6.84
N MET A 65 -7.95 -2.82 7.80
CA MET A 65 -7.16 -1.66 7.45
C MET A 65 -6.08 -2.11 6.46
N PRO A 66 -5.90 -1.38 5.35
CA PRO A 66 -4.94 -1.75 4.33
C PRO A 66 -3.55 -1.75 4.95
N VAL A 67 -2.97 -2.94 5.01
CA VAL A 67 -1.53 -3.12 4.98
C VAL A 67 -1.33 -3.78 3.62
N ASP A 68 -0.53 -3.18 2.74
CA ASP A 68 -0.29 -3.78 1.41
C ASP A 68 0.17 -5.23 1.59
N ASP A 69 -0.73 -6.18 1.32
CA ASP A 69 -0.42 -7.60 1.27
C ASP A 69 0.65 -7.80 0.19
N ASP A 70 1.57 -8.73 0.42
CA ASP A 70 2.72 -9.01 -0.44
C ASP A 70 2.30 -9.33 -1.89
N GLU A 71 2.05 -8.30 -2.69
CA GLU A 71 1.86 -8.44 -4.13
C GLU A 71 3.24 -8.74 -4.72
N ASN A 72 3.47 -9.99 -5.07
CA ASN A 72 4.74 -10.44 -5.62
C ASN A 72 4.95 -9.77 -7.00
N PRO A 73 5.88 -8.80 -7.13
CA PRO A 73 6.03 -8.03 -8.35
C PRO A 73 6.44 -8.89 -9.56
N PHE A 74 7.09 -10.02 -9.29
CA PHE A 74 7.46 -10.99 -10.33
C PHE A 74 6.23 -11.67 -10.94
N ILE A 75 5.18 -11.94 -10.15
CA ILE A 75 3.94 -12.54 -10.65
C ILE A 75 3.20 -11.55 -11.54
N GLY A 76 3.08 -10.29 -11.11
CA GLY A 76 2.51 -9.21 -11.93
C GLY A 76 3.25 -9.01 -13.25
N GLY A 77 4.59 -9.04 -13.21
CA GLY A 77 5.45 -8.95 -14.40
C GLY A 77 5.28 -10.13 -15.37
N LEU A 78 5.22 -11.36 -14.87
CA LEU A 78 5.00 -12.57 -15.67
C LEU A 78 3.63 -12.58 -16.34
N ILE A 79 2.59 -12.19 -15.62
CA ILE A 79 1.21 -12.11 -16.16
C ILE A 79 1.14 -11.06 -17.26
N THR A 80 1.73 -9.89 -17.05
CA THR A 80 1.74 -8.80 -18.02
C THR A 80 2.49 -9.18 -19.29
N PHE A 81 3.70 -9.76 -19.15
CA PHE A 81 4.49 -10.24 -20.27
C PHE A 81 3.78 -11.37 -21.04
N GLY A 82 3.24 -12.37 -20.33
CA GLY A 82 2.49 -13.46 -20.94
C GLY A 82 1.26 -12.98 -21.70
N SER A 83 0.54 -11.98 -21.16
CA SER A 83 -0.60 -11.36 -21.82
C SER A 83 -0.19 -10.63 -23.10
N PHE A 84 0.94 -9.93 -23.10
CA PHE A 84 1.47 -9.25 -24.29
C PHE A 84 1.92 -10.25 -25.37
N VAL A 85 2.51 -11.39 -24.99
CA VAL A 85 2.92 -12.44 -25.93
C VAL A 85 1.73 -13.18 -26.53
N LEU A 86 0.67 -13.42 -25.74
CA LEU A 86 -0.49 -14.19 -26.18
C LEU A 86 -1.55 -13.35 -26.91
N PHE A 87 -1.69 -12.07 -26.57
CA PHE A 87 -2.76 -11.21 -27.07
C PHE A 87 -2.26 -9.92 -27.75
N GLY A 88 -0.95 -9.65 -27.74
CA GLY A 88 -0.35 -8.44 -28.30
C GLY A 88 0.21 -8.59 -29.73
N ALA A 89 -0.26 -9.58 -30.50
CA ALA A 89 -0.01 -9.70 -31.94
C ALA A 89 -1.15 -9.07 -32.76
#